data_AF-A0A847CT84-F1
#
_entry.id   AF-A0A847CT84-F1
#
_cell.length_a   1.000
_cell.length_b   1.000
_cell.length_c   1.000
_cell.angle_alpha   90.00
_cell.angle_beta   90.00
_cell.angle_gamma   90.00
#
_symmetry.space_group_name_H-M   'P 1'
#
loop_
_entity.id
_entity.type
_entity.pdbx_description
1 polymer ?
#
loop_
_entity_poly.entity_id
_entity_poly.type
_entity_poly.pdbx_seq_one_letter_code
_entity_poly.pdbx_strand_id
1 'polypeptide(L)' 'MSKNRVQVEIDGITFNVVSADDERYINYVTSRVNRAIKDTVKANPKLTKT' A
#
# COMPACT_ATOMS: atom_id res chain seq x y z
N MET A 1 -19.28 -14.12 -0.38
CA MET A 1 -18.75 -13.01 0.43
C MET A 1 -18.85 -11.73 -0.39
N SER A 2 -19.39 -10.64 0.14
CA SER A 2 -19.39 -9.35 -0.54
C SER A 2 -17.96 -8.81 -0.62
N LYS A 3 -17.56 -8.28 -1.77
CA LYS A 3 -16.27 -7.58 -1.88
C LYS A 3 -16.43 -6.19 -1.27
N ASN A 4 -15.55 -5.86 -0.33
CA ASN A 4 -15.43 -4.53 0.23
C ASN A 4 -14.58 -3.67 -0.69
N ARG A 5 -14.90 -2.37 -0.74
CA ARG A 5 -14.04 -1.35 -1.34
C ARG A 5 -13.33 -0.65 -0.19
N VAL A 6 -12.02 -0.80 -0.13
CA VAL A 6 -11.18 -0.16 0.90
C VAL A 6 -10.28 0.85 0.20
N GLN A 7 -10.30 2.08 0.69
CA GLN A 7 -9.38 3.11 0.24
C GLN A 7 -8.09 3.01 1.06
N VAL A 8 -6.95 2.92 0.38
CA VAL A 8 -5.63 2.82 1.02
C VAL A 8 -4.67 3.83 0.41
N GLU A 9 -3.72 4.30 1.21
CA GLU A 9 -2.64 5.17 0.74
C GLU A 9 -1.33 4.39 0.68
N ILE A 10 -0.76 4.31 -0.51
CA ILE A 10 0.55 3.72 -0.75
C ILE A 10 1.45 4.80 -1.30
N ASP A 11 2.47 5.17 -0.53
CA ASP A 11 3.53 6.08 -0.96
C ASP A 11 3.03 7.45 -1.44
N GLY A 12 1.98 7.96 -0.77
CA GLY A 12 1.31 9.23 -1.08
C GLY A 12 0.27 9.14 -2.20
N ILE A 13 0.04 7.96 -2.78
CA ILE A 13 -0.95 7.72 -3.83
C ILE A 13 -2.12 6.92 -3.25
N THR A 14 -3.33 7.40 -3.48
CA THR A 14 -4.56 6.77 -3.02
C THR A 14 -5.05 5.71 -4.02
N PHE A 15 -5.31 4.51 -3.52
CA PHE A 15 -5.86 3.39 -4.29
C PHE A 15 -7.20 2.94 -3.71
N ASN A 16 -8.14 2.57 -4.59
CA ASN A 16 -9.38 1.91 -4.20
C ASN A 16 -9.25 0.40 -4.45
N VAL A 17 -9.03 -0.37 -3.40
CA VAL A 17 -8.82 -1.81 -3.46
C VAL A 17 -10.17 -2.53 -3.29
N VAL A 18 -10.46 -3.45 -4.19
CA VAL A 18 -11.64 -4.31 -4.12
C VAL A 18 -11.20 -5.69 -3.62
N SER A 19 -11.53 -6.05 -2.38
CA SER A 19 -11.17 -7.35 -1.80
C SER A 19 -12.32 -7.97 -1.00
N ALA A 20 -12.32 -9.30 -0.87
CA ALA A 20 -13.21 -10.02 0.03
C ALA A 20 -12.64 -10.14 1.46
N ASP A 21 -11.40 -9.70 1.67
CA ASP A 21 -10.73 -9.73 2.96
C ASP A 21 -11.22 -8.61 3.91
N ASP A 22 -10.95 -8.79 5.20
CA ASP A 22 -11.20 -7.77 6.22
C ASP A 22 -10.31 -6.53 6.01
N GLU A 23 -10.86 -5.36 6.30
CA GLU A 23 -10.15 -4.08 6.19
C GLU A 23 -8.83 -4.06 6.98
N ARG A 24 -8.77 -4.73 8.15
CA ARG A 24 -7.54 -4.80 8.95
C ARG A 24 -6.43 -5.56 8.22
N TYR A 25 -6.77 -6.63 7.50
CA TYR A 25 -5.80 -7.38 6.72
C TYR A 25 -5.28 -6.56 5.55
N ILE A 26 -6.18 -5.85 4.85
CA ILE A 26 -5.83 -4.95 3.74
C ILE A 26 -4.89 -3.84 4.24
N ASN A 27 -5.21 -3.21 5.37
CA ASN A 27 -4.37 -2.18 5.99
C ASN A 27 -3.02 -2.73 6.44
N TYR A 28 -2.96 -3.96 6.96
CA TYR A 28 -1.70 -4.63 7.27
C TYR A 28 -0.83 -4.79 6.01
N VAL A 29 -1.37 -5.31 4.92
CA VAL A 29 -0.62 -5.47 3.66
C VAL A 29 -0.13 -4.13 3.13
N THR A 30 -0.99 -3.10 3.10
CA THR A 30 -0.63 -1.73 2.73
C THR A 30 0.55 -1.22 3.55
N SER A 31 0.57 -1.44 4.87
CA SER A 31 1.68 -1.02 5.74
C SER A 31 3.01 -1.70 5.37
N ARG A 32 2.97 -2.98 4.94
CA ARG A 32 4.15 -3.74 4.51
C ARG A 32 4.69 -3.21 3.19
N VAL A 33 3.82 -2.89 2.24
CA VAL A 33 4.21 -2.27 0.96
C VAL A 33 4.85 -0.90 1.19
N ASN A 34 4.22 -0.05 1.99
CA ASN A 34 4.78 1.26 2.35
C ASN A 34 6.18 1.16 2.98
N ARG A 35 6.38 0.18 3.87
CA ARG A 35 7.70 -0.07 4.46
C ARG A 35 8.71 -0.51 3.41
N ALA A 36 8.36 -1.44 2.53
CA ALA A 36 9.25 -1.91 1.48
C ALA A 36 9.68 -0.79 0.53
N ILE A 37 8.76 0.11 0.17
CA ILE A 37 9.07 1.30 -0.64
C ILE A 37 10.04 2.22 0.11
N LYS A 38 9.76 2.54 1.38
CA LYS A 38 10.65 3.37 2.22
C LYS A 38 12.06 2.78 2.34
N ASP A 39 12.15 1.47 2.59
CA ASP A 39 13.44 0.78 2.72
C ASP A 39 14.20 0.79 1.38
N THR A 40 13.51 0.63 0.25
CA THR A 40 14.10 0.69 -1.10
C THR A 40 14.62 2.08 -1.44
N VAL A 41 13.84 3.13 -1.15
CA VAL A 41 14.25 4.53 -1.37
C VAL A 41 15.43 4.89 -0.48
N LYS A 42 15.44 4.45 0.79
CA LYS A 42 16.55 4.65 1.71
C LYS A 42 17.83 3.98 1.23
N ALA A 43 17.73 2.77 0.67
CA ALA A 43 18.87 2.06 0.10
C ALA A 43 19.36 2.67 -1.23
N ASN A 44 18.47 3.32 -1.98
CA ASN A 44 18.74 3.86 -3.32
C ASN A 44 18.24 5.32 -3.43
N PRO A 45 18.94 6.30 -2.81
CA PRO A 45 18.47 7.68 -2.72
C PRO A 45 18.37 8.42 -4.06
N LYS A 46 18.90 7.85 -5.15
CA LYS A 46 18.77 8.38 -6.52
C LYS A 46 17.54 7.88 -7.27
N LEU A 47 16.75 6.97 -6.68
CA LEU A 47 15.47 6.54 -7.28
C LEU A 47 14.47 7.69 -7.19
N THR A 48 14.22 8.33 -8.33
CA THR A 48 13.11 9.26 -8.51
C THR A 48 11.87 8.48 -8.96
N LYS A 49 10.72 8.79 -8.36
CA LYS A 49 9.43 8.30 -8.87
C LYS A 49 9.19 8.95 -10.23
N THR A 50 9.15 8.17 -11.29
CA THR A 50 8.82 8.63 -12.65
C THR A 50 7.34 8.56 -12.91
#